data_AF-M2QRK3-F1
#
_entry.id   AF-M2QRK3-F1
#
_cell.length_a   1.000
_cell.length_b   1.000
_cell.length_c   1.000
_cell.angle_alpha   90.00
_cell.angle_beta   90.00
_cell.angle_gamma   90.00
#
_symmetry.space_group_name_H-M   'P 1'
#
loop_
_entity.id
_entity.type
_entity.pdbx_description
1 polymer ?
#
loop_
_entity_poly.entity_id
_entity_poly.type
_entity_poly.pdbx_seq_one_letter_code
_entity_poly.pdbx_strand_id
1 'polypeptide(L)'
;PCALVHWYERTAPEPDEATGLWQVEAQYASDGSPILGIVHLDTITRAAHLMPEYGSDFICAIAPHETLDAPSIRTYFVNKYIDHHAFETLQ
;
A
#
# COMPACT_ATOMS: atom_id res chain seq x y z
N PRO A 1 -21.03 -5.76 -7.53
CA PRO A 1 -20.64 -4.51 -6.84
C PRO A 1 -19.19 -4.18 -7.17
N CYS A 2 -18.75 -2.91 -7.09
CA CYS A 2 -17.40 -2.51 -7.51
C CYS A 2 -16.70 -1.62 -6.48
N ALA A 3 -15.37 -1.59 -6.55
CA ALA A 3 -14.50 -0.69 -5.80
C ALA A 3 -13.57 0.07 -6.74
N LEU A 4 -13.25 1.31 -6.36
CA LEU A 4 -12.17 2.09 -6.94
C LEU A 4 -10.90 1.78 -6.15
N VAL A 5 -9.82 1.39 -6.83
CA VAL A 5 -8.54 1.03 -6.22
C VAL A 5 -7.43 1.92 -6.77
N HIS A 6 -6.44 2.21 -5.93
CA HIS A 6 -5.15 2.77 -6.33
C HIS A 6 -4.17 1.61 -6.51
N TRP A 7 -3.51 1.54 -7.66
CA TRP A 7 -2.56 0.47 -7.96
C TRP A 7 -1.23 0.64 -7.24
N TYR A 8 -0.67 -0.49 -6.82
CA TYR A 8 0.65 -0.59 -6.22
C TYR A 8 1.45 -1.67 -6.96
N GLU A 9 2.76 -1.49 -7.07
CA GLU A 9 3.66 -2.47 -7.67
C GLU A 9 4.79 -2.85 -6.75
N ARG A 10 5.31 -4.08 -6.89
CA ARG A 10 6.48 -4.50 -6.12
C ARG A 10 7.71 -3.76 -6.63
N THR A 11 8.48 -3.21 -5.70
CA THR A 11 9.73 -2.50 -6.01
C THR A 11 10.90 -3.47 -6.25
N ALA A 12 10.81 -4.70 -5.76
CA ALA A 12 11.86 -5.72 -5.83
C ALA A 12 11.31 -7.12 -6.18
N PRO A 13 12.13 -8.00 -6.79
CA PRO A 13 11.74 -9.37 -7.12
C PRO A 13 11.64 -10.28 -5.89
N GLU A 14 12.28 -9.89 -4.77
CA GLU A 14 12.35 -10.64 -3.52
C GLU A 14 11.97 -9.73 -2.34
N PRO A 15 11.56 -10.29 -1.18
CA PRO A 15 11.32 -9.50 0.03
C PRO A 15 12.58 -8.79 0.52
N ASP A 16 12.39 -7.68 1.24
CA ASP A 16 13.49 -6.97 1.89
C ASP A 16 14.27 -7.89 2.83
N GLU A 17 15.61 -7.85 2.76
CA GLU A 17 16.50 -8.77 3.45
C GLU A 17 16.43 -8.62 4.99
N ALA A 18 16.24 -7.38 5.47
CA ALA A 18 16.24 -7.09 6.90
C ALA A 18 14.91 -7.45 7.58
N THR A 19 13.78 -7.20 6.91
CA THR A 19 12.43 -7.36 7.48
C THR A 19 11.72 -8.64 7.01
N GLY A 20 12.11 -9.19 5.86
CA GLY A 20 11.41 -10.28 5.19
C GLY A 20 10.00 -9.91 4.72
N LEU A 21 9.74 -8.61 4.52
CA LEU A 21 8.48 -8.05 4.03
C LEU A 21 8.59 -7.65 2.57
N TRP A 22 7.47 -7.69 1.84
CA TRP A 22 7.42 -7.16 0.48
C TRP A 22 7.29 -5.65 0.51
N GLN A 23 8.13 -4.95 -0.25
CA GLN A 23 7.98 -3.53 -0.53
C GLN A 23 7.11 -3.34 -1.77
N VAL A 24 6.18 -2.38 -1.68
CA VAL A 24 5.34 -1.95 -2.79
C VAL A 24 5.34 -0.43 -2.89
N GLU A 25 5.27 0.09 -4.11
CA GLU A 25 5.17 1.51 -4.39
C GLU A 25 3.83 1.84 -5.03
N ALA A 26 3.21 2.91 -4.56
CA ALA A 26 1.98 3.46 -5.12
C ALA A 26 2.24 4.02 -6.53
N GLN A 27 1.44 3.62 -7.51
CA GLN A 27 1.63 4.07 -8.89
C GLN A 27 1.01 5.44 -9.14
N TYR A 28 1.75 6.32 -9.80
CA TYR A 28 1.29 7.65 -10.24
C TYR A 28 1.56 7.86 -11.72
N ALA A 29 0.68 8.60 -12.39
CA ALA A 29 0.87 9.06 -13.76
C ALA A 29 1.90 10.20 -13.83
N SER A 30 2.32 10.55 -15.05
CA SER A 30 3.33 11.61 -15.28
C SER A 30 2.92 13.00 -14.76
N ASP A 31 1.63 13.24 -14.56
CA ASP A 31 1.07 14.48 -13.99
C ASP A 31 0.96 14.44 -12.46
N GLY A 32 1.36 13.33 -11.83
CA GLY A 32 1.29 13.13 -10.38
C GLY A 32 -0.07 12.64 -9.87
N SER A 33 -1.04 12.36 -10.74
CA SER A 33 -2.31 11.75 -10.33
C SER A 33 -2.13 10.25 -10.03
N PRO A 34 -2.88 9.67 -9.07
CA PRO A 34 -2.78 8.24 -8.78
C PRO A 34 -3.29 7.41 -9.96
N ILE A 35 -2.64 6.28 -10.25
CA ILE A 35 -3.16 5.34 -11.24
C ILE A 35 -4.29 4.53 -10.57
N LEU A 36 -5.53 4.82 -10.99
CA LEU A 36 -6.72 4.20 -10.42
C LEU A 36 -7.30 3.12 -11.34
N GLY A 37 -7.99 2.14 -10.75
CA GLY A 37 -8.73 1.10 -11.45
C GLY A 37 -10.08 0.83 -10.80
N ILE A 38 -11.03 0.29 -11.57
CA ILE A 38 -12.28 -0.22 -11.04
C ILE A 38 -12.20 -1.75 -11.07
N VAL A 39 -12.42 -2.38 -9.92
CA VAL A 39 -12.42 -3.83 -9.78
C VAL A 39 -13.77 -4.31 -9.24
N HIS A 40 -14.16 -5.54 -9.58
CA HIS A 40 -15.32 -6.18 -8.97
C HIS A 40 -14.96 -6.64 -7.55
N LEU A 41 -15.88 -6.50 -6.58
CA LEU A 41 -15.56 -6.86 -5.19
C LEU A 41 -15.09 -8.31 -5.03
N ASP A 42 -15.66 -9.24 -5.81
CA ASP A 42 -15.29 -10.66 -5.79
C ASP A 42 -13.82 -10.94 -6.21
N THR A 43 -13.12 -9.94 -6.76
CA THR A 43 -11.69 -10.05 -7.08
C THR A 43 -10.77 -9.71 -5.89
N ILE A 44 -11.32 -9.14 -4.81
CA ILE A 44 -10.57 -8.77 -3.61
C ILE A 44 -10.51 -9.99 -2.69
N THR A 45 -9.34 -10.61 -2.57
CA THR A 45 -9.18 -11.83 -1.78
C THR A 45 -9.13 -11.59 -0.28
N ARG A 46 -8.43 -10.53 0.16
CA ARG A 46 -8.23 -10.21 1.57
C ARG A 46 -7.76 -8.78 1.76
N ALA A 47 -7.97 -8.23 2.96
CA ALA A 47 -7.26 -7.04 3.39
C ALA A 47 -5.78 -7.35 3.68
N ALA A 48 -4.93 -6.34 3.50
CA ALA A 48 -3.53 -6.35 3.86
C ALA A 48 -3.15 -4.98 4.45
N HIS A 49 -2.33 -4.98 5.50
CA HIS A 49 -1.86 -3.74 6.08
C HIS A 49 -0.60 -3.21 5.38
N LEU A 50 -0.67 -1.97 4.91
CA LEU A 50 0.45 -1.24 4.34
C LEU A 50 1.11 -0.39 5.43
N MET A 51 2.35 -0.71 5.77
CA MET A 51 3.16 0.06 6.70
C MET A 51 4.08 1.00 5.89
N PRO A 52 4.03 2.32 6.09
CA PRO A 52 4.86 3.25 5.33
C PRO A 52 6.35 2.96 5.52
N GLU A 53 7.11 3.03 4.44
CA GLU A 53 8.56 3.11 4.51
C GLU A 53 8.96 4.56 4.77
N TYR A 54 9.67 4.76 5.88
CA TYR A 54 10.21 6.07 6.24
C TYR A 54 11.67 6.14 5.78
N GLY A 55 11.94 7.01 4.81
CA GLY A 55 13.29 7.34 4.39
C GLY A 55 13.99 8.29 5.35
N SER A 56 15.09 8.89 4.87
CA SER A 56 15.85 9.91 5.61
C SER A 56 15.19 11.29 5.59
N ASP A 57 14.17 11.48 4.74
CA ASP A 57 13.52 12.76 4.54
C ASP A 57 12.58 13.10 5.69
N PHE A 58 12.55 14.39 6.04
CA PHE A 58 11.64 14.89 7.06
C PHE A 58 10.19 14.85 6.55
N ILE A 59 9.36 14.02 7.18
CA ILE A 59 7.94 13.96 6.91
C ILE A 59 7.25 15.04 7.76
N CYS A 60 6.86 16.13 7.09
CA CYS A 60 6.24 17.26 7.78
C CYS A 60 4.75 17.01 8.02
N ALA A 61 4.31 17.25 9.27
CA ALA A 61 2.93 17.63 9.63
C ALA A 61 1.76 16.81 9.03
N ILE A 62 1.90 15.50 8.85
CA ILE A 62 0.78 14.62 8.51
C ILE A 62 0.12 14.06 9.77
N ALA A 63 -1.20 13.97 9.77
CA ALA A 63 -1.94 13.21 10.77
C ALA A 63 -1.83 11.71 10.48
N PRO A 64 -1.97 10.83 11.49
CA PRO A 64 -1.83 9.38 11.29
C PRO A 64 -2.70 8.79 10.17
N HIS A 65 -3.91 9.34 9.96
CA HIS A 65 -4.85 8.88 8.94
C HIS A 65 -4.54 9.37 7.52
N GLU A 66 -3.62 10.33 7.36
CA GLU A 66 -3.21 10.89 6.06
C GLU A 66 -2.03 10.12 5.45
N THR A 67 -1.45 9.17 6.19
CA THR A 67 -0.22 8.46 5.81
C THR A 67 -0.27 7.82 4.42
N LEU A 68 -1.40 7.22 4.04
CA LEU A 68 -1.58 6.54 2.74
C LEU A 68 -1.73 7.53 1.57
N ASP A 69 -2.19 8.74 1.85
CA ASP A 69 -2.43 9.78 0.85
C ASP A 69 -1.29 10.83 0.83
N ALA A 70 -0.33 10.71 1.74
CA ALA A 70 0.74 11.68 1.92
C ALA A 70 1.69 11.65 0.71
N PRO A 71 1.92 12.78 0.02
CA PRO A 71 2.73 12.80 -1.20
C PRO A 71 4.21 12.46 -0.97
N SER A 72 4.68 12.60 0.27
CA SER A 72 6.05 12.25 0.70
C SER A 72 6.21 10.77 1.05
N ILE A 73 5.13 9.97 1.04
CA ILE A 73 5.17 8.54 1.33
C ILE A 73 4.58 7.79 0.13
N ARG A 74 5.45 7.09 -0.60
CA ARG A 74 5.03 6.33 -1.79
C ARG A 74 5.32 4.84 -1.68
N THR A 75 6.28 4.48 -0.84
CA THR A 75 6.68 3.09 -0.63
C THR A 75 6.17 2.58 0.70
N TYR A 76 5.71 1.33 0.70
CA TYR A 76 5.09 0.67 1.83
C TYR A 76 5.56 -0.77 1.93
N PHE A 77 5.69 -1.27 3.15
CA PHE A 77 5.85 -2.69 3.44
C PHE A 77 4.49 -3.35 3.62
N VAL A 78 4.27 -4.49 2.96
CA VAL A 78 3.10 -5.34 3.17
C VAL A 78 3.30 -6.14 4.45
N ASN A 79 2.61 -5.76 5.52
CA ASN A 79 2.81 -6.32 6.85
C ASN A 79 1.99 -7.60 7.07
N LYS A 80 2.59 -8.75 6.77
CA LYS A 80 1.97 -10.07 6.98
C LYS A 80 1.70 -10.44 8.44
N TYR A 81 2.28 -9.74 9.42
CA TYR A 81 2.22 -10.11 10.83
C TYR A 81 1.02 -9.51 11.56
N ILE A 82 0.60 -8.31 11.18
CA ILE A 82 -0.60 -7.66 11.73
C ILE A 82 -1.89 -8.20 11.10
N ASP A 83 -1.77 -8.82 9.92
CA ASP A 83 -2.86 -9.42 9.18
C ASP A 83 -3.49 -10.66 9.88
N HIS A 84 -3.00 -11.05 11.08
CA HIS A 84 -3.64 -12.10 11.89
C HIS A 84 -5.10 -11.76 12.25
N HIS A 85 -5.47 -10.48 12.33
CA HIS A 85 -6.87 -10.08 12.52
C HIS A 85 -7.58 -9.65 11.22
N ALA A 86 -6.88 -9.65 10.09
CA ALA A 86 -7.42 -9.28 8.78
C ALA A 86 -8.03 -10.49 8.01
N PHE A 87 -8.25 -11.62 8.69
CA PHE A 87 -8.71 -12.88 8.09
C PHE A 87 -10.21 -12.97 7.79
N GLU A 88 -10.92 -11.85 7.67
CA GLU A 88 -12.23 -11.88 7.01
C GLU A 88 -11.99 -11.72 5.51
N THR A 89 -12.01 -12.84 4.79
CA THR A 89 -12.15 -12.80 3.32
C THR A 89 -13.46 -12.08 3.03
N LEU A 90 -13.45 -11.10 2.12
CA LEU A 90 -14.68 -10.49 1.63
C LEU A 90 -15.48 -11.59 0.92
N GLN A 91 -16.52 -12.12 1.59
CA GLN A 91 -17.51 -13.02 0.99
C GLN A 91 -18.73 -12.25 0.50
#